data_AF-A0A8T2QDG7-F1
#
_entry.id   AF-A0A8T2QDG7-F1
#
_cell.length_a   1.000
_cell.length_b   1.000
_cell.length_c   1.000
_cell.angle_alpha   90.00
_cell.angle_beta   90.00
_cell.angle_gamma   90.00
#
_symmetry.space_group_name_H-M   'P 1'
#
loop_
_entity.id
_entity.type
_entity.pdbx_description
1 polymer ?
#
loop_
_entity_poly.entity_id
_entity_poly.type
_entity_poly.pdbx_seq_one_letter_code
_entity_poly.pdbx_strand_id
1 'polypeptide(L)'
;MAFKRGISRDIHNILGSWDPSLATPLGWFHVTCDAAGRVIRLDLSNEGLVGTIAPELAELDELKFLELNGNFLVGHIPPVLGNLLNLVCLDLSHNFLSGPIPLGFDNFIRGKLKFLRLEVNSLTGPISWNLGFVPL
;
A
#
# COMPACT_ATOMS: atom_id res chain seq x y z
N MET A 1 6.12 -6.12 13.08
CA MET A 1 5.03 -6.50 12.14
C MET A 1 5.62 -6.71 10.75
N ALA A 2 4.99 -7.56 9.93
CA ALA A 2 5.51 -7.97 8.63
C ALA A 2 5.77 -6.80 7.65
N PHE A 3 4.96 -5.74 7.67
CA PHE A 3 5.20 -4.53 6.86
C PHE A 3 6.59 -3.89 7.06
N LYS A 4 7.08 -3.82 8.32
CA LYS A 4 8.41 -3.24 8.62
C LYS A 4 9.54 -3.96 7.89
N ARG A 5 9.36 -5.24 7.51
CA ARG A 5 10.41 -6.04 6.85
C ARG A 5 10.79 -5.49 5.48
N GLY A 6 9.85 -4.84 4.80
CA GLY A 6 10.12 -4.18 3.52
C GLY A 6 10.90 -2.88 3.65
N ILE A 7 10.88 -2.24 4.83
CA ILE A 7 11.45 -0.91 5.02
C ILE A 7 12.87 -1.01 5.56
N SER A 8 13.83 -0.57 4.75
CA SER A 8 15.26 -0.51 5.10
C SER A 8 15.67 0.76 5.85
N ARG A 9 14.93 1.86 5.67
CA ARG A 9 15.18 3.13 6.37
C ARG A 9 13.87 3.88 6.59
N ASP A 10 13.66 4.29 7.82
CA ASP A 10 12.53 5.13 8.28
C ASP A 10 13.12 6.40 8.90
N ILE A 11 13.25 7.45 8.08
CA ILE A 11 14.02 8.66 8.44
C ILE A 11 13.32 9.43 9.57
N HIS A 12 11.99 9.47 9.55
CA HIS A 12 11.19 10.18 10.56
C HIS A 12 10.80 9.30 11.75
N ASN A 13 11.20 8.02 11.75
CA ASN A 13 10.87 7.05 12.80
C ASN A 13 9.36 6.90 13.03
N ILE A 14 8.56 7.06 11.98
CA ILE A 14 7.09 6.98 12.05
C ILE A 14 6.62 5.56 12.39
N LEU A 15 7.33 4.55 11.91
CA LEU A 15 7.05 3.15 12.21
C LEU A 15 7.54 2.75 13.61
N GLY A 16 8.25 3.64 14.32
CA GLY A 16 8.69 3.40 15.69
C GLY A 16 7.53 3.10 16.64
N SER A 17 6.37 3.73 16.43
CA SER A 17 5.15 3.52 17.21
C SER A 17 4.46 2.17 16.93
N TRP A 18 4.82 1.49 15.84
CA TRP A 18 4.17 0.23 15.43
C TRP A 18 4.71 -0.95 16.23
N ASP A 19 4.19 -1.11 17.44
CA ASP A 19 4.51 -2.19 18.35
C ASP A 19 3.51 -3.36 18.20
N PRO A 20 3.94 -4.49 17.61
CA PRO A 20 3.07 -5.66 17.43
C PRO A 20 2.74 -6.39 18.72
N SER A 21 3.35 -6.03 19.86
CA SER A 21 2.99 -6.60 21.17
C SER A 21 1.71 -5.99 21.76
N LEU A 22 1.27 -4.84 21.25
CA LEU A 22 0.03 -4.21 21.67
C LEU A 22 -1.17 -4.97 21.11
N ALA A 23 -2.24 -5.02 21.91
CA ALA A 23 -3.48 -5.72 21.54
C ALA A 23 -4.17 -5.11 20.31
N THR A 24 -3.94 -3.82 20.04
CA THR A 24 -4.51 -3.12 18.88
C THR A 24 -3.54 -2.07 18.32
N PRO A 25 -3.64 -1.72 17.02
CA PRO A 25 -2.83 -0.68 16.40
C PRO A 25 -3.38 0.75 16.60
N LEU A 26 -4.28 0.97 17.56
CA LEU A 26 -4.94 2.27 17.79
C LEU A 26 -3.98 3.43 18.17
N GLY A 27 -2.78 3.11 18.66
CA GLY A 27 -1.74 4.09 19.00
C GLY A 27 -0.64 4.26 17.93
N TRP A 28 -0.74 3.53 16.82
CA TRP A 28 0.27 3.57 15.76
C TRP A 28 0.09 4.83 14.92
N PHE A 29 1.17 5.58 14.75
CA PHE A 29 1.16 6.76 13.89
C PHE A 29 0.77 6.36 12.47
N HIS A 30 -0.02 7.22 11.84
CA HIS A 30 -0.46 7.07 10.45
C HIS A 30 -1.38 5.87 10.17
N VAL A 31 -1.92 5.25 11.23
CA VAL A 31 -2.84 4.12 11.15
C VAL A 31 -4.22 4.54 11.65
N THR A 32 -5.26 4.23 10.87
CA THR A 32 -6.65 4.33 11.34
C THR A 32 -7.26 2.94 11.43
N CYS A 33 -7.98 2.68 12.52
CA CYS A 33 -8.69 1.44 12.75
C CYS A 33 -10.21 1.64 12.71
N ASP A 34 -10.96 0.58 12.42
CA ASP A 34 -12.40 0.54 12.66
C ASP A 34 -12.74 0.31 14.14
N ALA A 35 -14.04 0.25 14.46
CA ALA A 35 -14.53 0.00 15.82
C ALA A 35 -14.13 -1.38 16.39
N ALA A 36 -13.73 -2.33 15.55
CA ALA A 36 -13.23 -3.64 15.95
C ALA A 36 -11.69 -3.67 16.08
N GLY A 37 -11.01 -2.52 15.87
CA GLY A 37 -9.55 -2.43 15.96
C GLY A 37 -8.81 -2.94 14.72
N ARG A 38 -9.51 -3.17 13.60
CA ARG A 38 -8.89 -3.63 12.34
C ARG A 38 -8.41 -2.43 11.54
N VAL A 39 -7.24 -2.56 10.92
CA VAL A 39 -6.63 -1.46 10.15
C VAL A 39 -7.44 -1.20 8.88
N ILE A 40 -7.90 0.04 8.70
CA ILE A 40 -8.68 0.47 7.53
C ILE A 40 -7.97 1.54 6.70
N ARG A 41 -6.99 2.25 7.25
CA ARG A 41 -6.17 3.23 6.52
C ARG A 41 -4.73 3.18 7.01
N LEU A 42 -3.81 3.15 6.06
CA LEU A 42 -2.39 3.43 6.25
C LEU A 42 -2.04 4.64 5.38
N ASP A 43 -1.71 5.76 6.02
CA ASP A 43 -1.36 7.01 5.34
C ASP A 43 0.10 7.38 5.61
N LEU A 44 0.99 6.79 4.82
CA LEU A 44 2.45 6.94 4.96
C LEU A 44 3.01 7.86 3.88
N SER A 45 2.18 8.79 3.40
CA SER A 45 2.49 9.71 2.31
C SER A 45 3.61 10.68 2.72
N ASN A 46 4.65 10.81 1.90
CA ASN A 46 5.77 11.75 2.11
C ASN A 46 6.59 11.53 3.40
N GLU A 47 6.68 10.29 3.88
CA GLU A 47 7.36 9.97 5.15
C GLU A 47 8.84 9.58 4.99
N GLY A 48 9.39 9.73 3.79
CA GLY A 48 10.81 9.46 3.52
C GLY A 48 11.21 7.99 3.71
N LEU A 49 10.24 7.07 3.61
CA LEU A 49 10.48 5.63 3.74
C LEU A 49 11.33 5.12 2.58
N VAL A 50 12.38 4.35 2.89
CA VAL A 50 13.23 3.68 1.89
C VAL A 50 13.10 2.18 2.05
N GLY A 51 12.84 1.47 0.95
CA GLY A 51 12.73 0.02 0.97
C GLY A 51 11.84 -0.50 -0.15
N THR A 52 11.18 -1.63 0.09
CA THR A 52 10.25 -2.29 -0.83
C THR A 52 8.86 -2.40 -0.21
N ILE A 53 7.84 -2.54 -1.05
CA ILE A 53 6.49 -2.84 -0.57
C ILE A 53 6.42 -4.31 -0.13
N ALA A 54 6.10 -4.54 1.15
CA ALA A 54 6.00 -5.88 1.71
C ALA A 54 4.69 -6.58 1.27
N PRO A 55 4.72 -7.83 0.76
CA PRO A 55 3.52 -8.56 0.34
C PRO A 55 2.52 -8.79 1.48
N GLU A 56 2.97 -8.82 2.73
CA GLU A 56 2.14 -9.03 3.92
C GLU A 56 1.18 -7.86 4.20
N LEU A 57 1.31 -6.72 3.50
CA LEU A 57 0.25 -5.71 3.48
C LEU A 57 -1.09 -6.28 3.00
N ALA A 58 -1.07 -7.33 2.19
CA ALA A 58 -2.27 -8.04 1.75
C ALA A 58 -3.00 -8.80 2.88
N GLU A 59 -2.40 -8.94 4.06
CA GLU A 59 -3.03 -9.54 5.25
C GLU A 59 -4.03 -8.59 5.94
N LEU A 60 -3.99 -7.29 5.60
CA LEU A 60 -4.92 -6.28 6.11
C LEU A 60 -6.20 -6.27 5.27
N ASP A 61 -7.00 -7.32 5.37
CA ASP A 61 -8.20 -7.57 4.57
C ASP A 61 -9.27 -6.45 4.64
N GLU A 62 -9.35 -5.73 5.75
CA GLU A 62 -10.25 -4.57 5.94
C GLU A 62 -9.68 -3.24 5.42
N LEU A 63 -8.48 -3.22 4.85
CA LEU A 63 -7.83 -2.00 4.39
C LEU A 63 -8.63 -1.35 3.25
N LYS A 64 -8.93 -0.05 3.43
CA LYS A 64 -9.67 0.78 2.47
C LYS A 64 -8.76 1.80 1.79
N PHE A 65 -7.73 2.26 2.48
CA PHE A 65 -6.82 3.28 1.98
C PHE A 65 -5.38 2.86 2.25
N LEU A 66 -4.59 2.71 1.18
CA LEU A 66 -3.16 2.47 1.24
C LEU A 66 -2.47 3.58 0.46
N GLU A 67 -1.92 4.55 1.18
CA GLU A 67 -1.20 5.69 0.60
C GLU A 67 0.28 5.58 1.01
N LEU A 68 1.12 5.30 0.01
CA LEU A 68 2.58 5.17 0.12
C LEU A 68 3.30 6.19 -0.78
N ASN A 69 2.58 7.17 -1.32
CA ASN A 69 3.12 8.10 -2.29
C ASN A 69 4.16 9.05 -1.72
N GLY A 70 5.07 9.53 -2.57
CA GLY A 70 6.12 10.48 -2.15
C GLY A 70 7.18 9.87 -1.25
N ASN A 71 7.46 8.58 -1.39
CA ASN A 71 8.51 7.88 -0.66
C ASN A 71 9.67 7.48 -1.58
N PHE A 72 10.65 6.77 -1.02
CA PHE A 72 11.80 6.24 -1.75
C PHE A 72 11.68 4.71 -1.92
N LEU A 73 10.46 4.22 -2.18
CA LEU A 73 10.21 2.80 -2.34
C LEU A 73 10.71 2.33 -3.72
N VAL A 74 11.35 1.15 -3.74
CA VAL A 74 11.97 0.53 -4.92
C VAL A 74 11.43 -0.88 -5.14
N GLY A 75 11.80 -1.46 -6.29
CA GLY A 75 11.48 -2.85 -6.63
C GLY A 75 10.07 -3.00 -7.21
N HIS A 76 9.59 -4.24 -7.24
CA HIS A 76 8.32 -4.59 -7.86
C HIS A 76 7.15 -4.38 -6.90
N ILE A 77 5.98 -4.07 -7.47
CA ILE A 77 4.72 -4.08 -6.72
C ILE A 77 4.31 -5.55 -6.47
N PRO A 78 4.05 -5.96 -5.22
CA PRO A 78 3.59 -7.32 -4.96
C PRO A 78 2.21 -7.58 -5.59
N PRO A 79 2.05 -8.64 -6.43
CA PRO A 79 0.77 -8.95 -7.08
C PRO A 79 -0.35 -9.25 -6.07
N VAL A 80 0.01 -9.74 -4.89
CA VAL A 80 -0.92 -10.10 -3.81
C VAL A 80 -1.72 -8.91 -3.26
N LEU A 81 -1.27 -7.67 -3.48
CA LEU A 81 -2.06 -6.49 -3.10
C LEU A 81 -3.40 -6.42 -3.84
N GLY A 82 -3.51 -7.07 -5.01
CA GLY A 82 -4.77 -7.24 -5.74
C GLY A 82 -5.85 -8.01 -4.95
N ASN A 83 -5.49 -8.70 -3.87
CA ASN A 83 -6.42 -9.42 -3.01
C ASN A 83 -7.12 -8.51 -1.98
N LEU A 84 -6.71 -7.25 -1.85
CA LEU A 84 -7.33 -6.27 -0.98
C LEU A 84 -8.64 -5.75 -1.60
N LEU A 85 -9.68 -6.59 -1.60
CA LEU A 85 -10.95 -6.28 -2.28
C LEU A 85 -11.75 -5.16 -1.61
N ASN A 86 -11.44 -4.81 -0.36
CA ASN A 86 -12.01 -3.67 0.34
C ASN A 86 -11.34 -2.33 0.02
N LEU A 87 -10.21 -2.36 -0.70
CA LEU A 87 -9.43 -1.17 -1.00
C LEU A 87 -10.23 -0.23 -1.89
N VAL A 88 -10.26 1.04 -1.51
CA VAL A 88 -10.91 2.15 -2.23
C VAL A 88 -9.86 3.01 -2.93
N CYS A 89 -8.71 3.22 -2.27
CA CYS A 89 -7.58 3.98 -2.79
C CYS A 89 -6.29 3.18 -2.62
N LEU A 90 -5.56 3.02 -3.72
CA LEU A 90 -4.16 2.61 -3.74
C LEU A 90 -3.33 3.72 -4.37
N ASP A 91 -2.51 4.39 -3.56
CA ASP A 91 -1.62 5.45 -4.03
C ASP A 91 -0.16 5.04 -3.82
N LEU A 92 0.50 4.67 -4.92
CA LEU A 92 1.92 4.32 -4.98
C LEU A 92 2.72 5.35 -5.78
N SER A 93 2.10 6.47 -6.13
CA SER A 93 2.70 7.50 -6.99
C SER A 93 3.97 8.10 -6.38
N HIS A 94 4.79 8.76 -7.19
CA HIS A 94 5.98 9.46 -6.70
C HIS A 94 6.93 8.56 -5.87
N ASN A 95 7.34 7.44 -6.45
CA ASN A 95 8.29 6.50 -5.88
C ASN A 95 9.30 6.05 -6.96
N PHE A 96 10.14 5.07 -6.64
CA PHE A 96 11.11 4.46 -7.55
C PHE A 96 10.76 2.99 -7.86
N LEU A 97 9.48 2.64 -7.83
CA LEU A 97 9.01 1.29 -8.14
C LEU A 97 9.26 0.98 -9.61
N SER A 98 9.56 -0.28 -9.90
CA SER A 98 9.97 -0.74 -11.23
C SER A 98 9.37 -2.11 -11.59
N GLY A 99 9.57 -2.52 -12.84
CA GLY A 99 9.00 -3.76 -13.38
C GLY A 99 7.55 -3.58 -13.85
N PRO A 100 6.87 -4.67 -14.21
CA PRO A 100 5.51 -4.60 -14.76
C PRO A 100 4.46 -4.28 -13.70
N ILE A 101 3.38 -3.58 -14.11
CA ILE A 101 2.16 -3.51 -13.30
C ILE A 101 1.62 -4.94 -13.09
N PRO A 102 1.35 -5.39 -11.85
CA PRO A 102 1.03 -6.79 -11.61
C PRO A 102 -0.31 -7.20 -12.20
N LEU A 103 -0.37 -8.35 -12.88
CA LEU A 103 -1.64 -8.93 -13.35
C LEU A 103 -2.62 -9.23 -12.21
N GLY A 104 -2.12 -9.43 -10.98
CA GLY A 104 -2.96 -9.58 -9.80
C GLY A 104 -3.90 -8.40 -9.55
N PHE A 105 -3.59 -7.21 -10.08
CA PHE A 105 -4.46 -6.03 -9.95
C PHE A 105 -5.77 -6.17 -10.75
N ASP A 106 -5.86 -7.12 -11.69
CA ASP A 106 -7.14 -7.47 -12.33
C ASP A 106 -8.22 -7.87 -11.30
N ASN A 107 -7.83 -8.37 -10.12
CA ASN A 107 -8.78 -8.72 -9.07
C ASN A 107 -9.55 -7.50 -8.52
N PHE A 108 -9.01 -6.28 -8.66
CA PHE A 108 -9.68 -5.07 -8.17
C PHE A 108 -11.02 -4.80 -8.87
N ILE A 109 -11.26 -5.34 -10.06
CA ILE A 109 -12.56 -5.24 -10.74
C ILE A 109 -13.71 -5.89 -9.95
N ARG A 110 -13.37 -6.84 -9.06
CA ARG A 110 -14.32 -7.52 -8.16
C ARG A 110 -14.41 -6.82 -6.79
N GLY A 111 -13.59 -5.80 -6.57
CA GLY A 111 -13.45 -5.08 -5.31
C GLY A 111 -14.11 -3.70 -5.33
N LYS A 112 -13.64 -2.84 -4.44
CA LYS A 112 -14.16 -1.48 -4.21
C LYS A 112 -13.24 -0.37 -4.73
N LEU A 113 -12.21 -0.71 -5.51
CA LEU A 113 -11.17 0.24 -5.89
C LEU A 113 -11.74 1.35 -6.77
N LYS A 114 -11.45 2.60 -6.40
CA LYS A 114 -11.89 3.80 -7.11
C LYS A 114 -10.72 4.65 -7.61
N PHE A 115 -9.58 4.57 -6.93
CA PHE A 115 -8.39 5.35 -7.25
C PHE A 115 -7.19 4.43 -7.26
N LEU A 116 -6.49 4.38 -8.40
CA LEU A 116 -5.25 3.66 -8.58
C LEU A 116 -4.21 4.62 -9.14
N ARG A 117 -3.35 5.15 -8.26
CA ARG A 117 -2.30 6.10 -8.62
C ARG A 117 -0.95 5.41 -8.64
N LEU A 118 -0.31 5.43 -9.80
CA LEU A 118 0.95 4.74 -10.09
C LEU A 118 1.96 5.66 -10.81
N GLU A 119 1.57 6.90 -11.07
CA GLU A 119 2.35 7.90 -11.79
C GLU A 119 3.67 8.22 -11.09
N VAL A 120 4.62 8.74 -11.86
CA VAL A 120 5.94 9.13 -11.34
C VAL A 120 6.62 7.95 -10.62
N ASN A 121 6.72 6.83 -11.35
CA ASN A 121 7.50 5.63 -11.04
C ASN A 121 8.25 5.17 -12.29
N SER A 122 8.98 4.06 -12.21
CA SER A 122 9.64 3.39 -13.35
C SER A 122 8.91 2.11 -13.77
N LEU A 123 7.58 2.09 -13.62
CA LEU A 123 6.74 0.93 -13.95
C LEU A 123 6.61 0.75 -15.47
N THR A 124 6.43 -0.50 -15.89
CA THR A 124 6.31 -0.93 -17.28
C THR A 124 5.07 -1.81 -17.46
N GLY A 125 4.83 -2.24 -18.70
CA GLY A 125 3.69 -3.09 -19.04
C GLY A 125 2.37 -2.30 -19.12
N PRO A 126 1.33 -2.92 -19.70
CA PRO A 126 0.04 -2.28 -19.82
C PRO A 126 -0.64 -2.19 -18.45
N ILE A 127 -1.32 -1.07 -18.19
CA ILE A 127 -2.48 -1.11 -17.29
C ILE A 127 -3.47 -2.05 -17.99
N SER A 128 -3.73 -3.20 -17.39
CA SER A 128 -4.67 -4.17 -17.95
C SER A 128 -5.99 -3.47 -18.29
N TRP A 129 -6.53 -3.72 -19.48
CA TRP A 129 -7.74 -3.05 -19.99
C TRP A 129 -8.94 -3.17 -19.04
N ASN A 130 -8.94 -4.19 -18.18
CA ASN A 130 -9.95 -4.40 -17.14
C ASN A 130 -9.95 -3.30 -16.06
N LEU A 131 -8.84 -2.60 -15.86
CA LEU A 131 -8.70 -1.46 -14.93
C LEU A 131 -9.06 -0.12 -15.58
N GLY A 132 -9.37 -0.05 -16.88
CA GLY A 132 -9.70 1.19 -17.59
C GLY A 132 -10.97 1.91 -17.10
N PHE A 133 -11.73 1.30 -16.17
CA PHE A 133 -12.88 1.90 -15.50
C PHE A 133 -12.54 2.58 -14.16
N VAL A 134 -11.31 2.42 -13.67
CA VAL A 134 -10.81 3.07 -12.45
C VAL A 134 -10.08 4.34 -12.88
N PRO A 135 -10.52 5.55 -12.47
CA PRO A 135 -9.79 6.77 -12.76
C PRO A 135 -8.34 6.67 -12.24
N LEU A 136 -7.40 6.90 -13.15
CA LEU A 136 -5.97 7.05 -12.86
C LEU A 136 -5.69 8.45 -12.31
#